data_AF-A0A154L1W1-F1
#
_entry.id   AF-A0A154L1W1-F1
#
_cell.length_a   1.000
_cell.length_b   1.000
_cell.length_c   1.000
_cell.angle_alpha   90.00
_cell.angle_beta   90.00
_cell.angle_gamma   90.00
#
_symmetry.space_group_name_H-M   'P 1'
#
loop_
_entity.id
_entity.type
_entity.pdbx_description
1 polymer ?
#
loop_
_entity_poly.entity_id
_entity_poly.type
_entity_poly.pdbx_seq_one_letter_code
_entity_poly.pdbx_strand_id
1 'polypeptide(L)'
;MPYVFSQAANPLAIAECEYASAAEIRFSTFTSCIGIVGIRNGEVFGIHLPLAVDDFVTNADIDAALVHCQGLAQTTITGVIGAWTSSRPTVYAYLVAQLGNPAIGVDHDEGVYGARVNNGNLVLSYP
;
A
#
# COMPACT_ATOMS: atom_id res chain seq x y z
N MET A 1 -1.24 6.47 18.99
CA MET A 1 -1.77 5.09 18.92
C MET A 1 -1.52 4.61 17.51
N PRO A 2 -1.11 3.34 17.29
CA PRO A 2 -0.91 2.85 15.94
C PRO A 2 -2.18 2.98 15.11
N TYR A 3 -2.05 3.18 13.80
CA TYR A 3 -3.17 3.12 12.88
C TYR A 3 -3.94 1.80 13.02
N VAL A 4 -5.26 1.89 12.88
CA VAL A 4 -6.16 0.74 12.92
C VAL A 4 -6.62 0.46 11.51
N PHE A 5 -6.34 -0.75 11.02
CA PHE A 5 -6.70 -1.15 9.68
C PHE A 5 -7.95 -2.02 9.66
N SER A 6 -8.88 -1.72 8.76
CA SER A 6 -10.10 -2.50 8.52
C SER A 6 -10.17 -3.03 7.09
N GLN A 7 -10.91 -4.11 6.90
CA GLN A 7 -11.19 -4.59 5.55
C GLN A 7 -12.16 -3.63 4.85
N ALA A 8 -11.81 -3.19 3.64
CA ALA A 8 -12.65 -2.31 2.85
C ALA A 8 -13.95 -3.02 2.44
N ALA A 9 -15.06 -2.28 2.47
CA ALA A 9 -16.35 -2.78 1.97
C ALA A 9 -16.37 -2.89 0.43
N ASN A 10 -15.51 -2.13 -0.27
CA ASN A 10 -15.40 -2.13 -1.72
C ASN A 10 -13.93 -2.26 -2.15
N PRO A 11 -13.50 -3.38 -2.76
CA PRO A 11 -12.12 -3.58 -3.20
C PRO A 11 -11.69 -2.62 -4.33
N LEU A 12 -12.64 -1.95 -4.99
CA LEU A 12 -12.39 -0.95 -6.03
C LEU A 12 -12.39 0.50 -5.48
N ALA A 13 -12.41 0.67 -4.16
CA ALA A 13 -12.32 1.96 -3.49
C ALA A 13 -11.76 1.81 -2.06
N ILE A 14 -10.57 1.22 -1.93
CA ILE A 14 -9.90 1.01 -0.63
C ILE A 14 -9.48 2.37 -0.05
N ALA A 15 -10.13 2.81 1.03
CA ALA A 15 -9.82 4.07 1.69
C ALA A 15 -8.52 3.99 2.50
N GLU A 16 -8.00 5.14 2.94
CA GLU A 16 -6.88 5.19 3.88
C GLU A 16 -7.16 4.35 5.13
N CYS A 17 -6.15 3.63 5.61
CA CYS A 17 -6.30 2.67 6.71
C CYS A 17 -7.24 1.50 6.40
N GLU A 18 -7.47 1.18 5.13
CA GLU A 18 -8.17 -0.03 4.72
C GLU A 18 -7.30 -0.98 3.90
N TYR A 19 -7.73 -2.24 3.83
CA TYR A 19 -7.16 -3.25 2.94
C TYR A 19 -8.24 -4.09 2.27
N ALA A 20 -7.94 -4.68 1.12
CA ALA A 20 -8.81 -5.66 0.48
C ALA A 20 -8.01 -6.71 -0.32
N SER A 21 -8.67 -7.82 -0.64
CA SER A 21 -8.19 -8.84 -1.58
C SER A 21 -9.26 -9.08 -2.64
N ALA A 22 -8.87 -9.05 -3.92
CA ALA A 22 -9.74 -9.35 -5.06
C ALA A 22 -8.91 -9.60 -6.33
N ALA A 23 -9.55 -10.04 -7.42
CA ALA A 23 -8.89 -10.18 -8.72
C ALA A 23 -8.33 -8.85 -9.27
N GLU A 24 -9.03 -7.74 -8.99
CA GLU A 24 -8.61 -6.36 -9.22
C GLU A 24 -8.96 -5.54 -7.99
N ILE A 25 -8.04 -4.66 -7.59
CA ILE A 25 -8.25 -3.68 -6.53
C ILE A 25 -7.98 -2.27 -7.04
N ARG A 26 -8.63 -1.29 -6.41
CA ARG A 26 -8.31 0.13 -6.55
C ARG A 26 -8.42 0.80 -5.20
N PHE A 27 -7.53 1.74 -4.97
CA PHE A 27 -7.56 2.61 -3.81
C PHE A 27 -8.45 3.81 -4.08
N SER A 28 -8.85 4.51 -3.01
CA SER A 28 -9.30 5.89 -3.12
C SER A 28 -8.15 6.80 -3.56
N THR A 29 -8.45 8.07 -3.83
CA THR A 29 -7.44 9.06 -4.23
C THR A 29 -6.29 9.12 -3.23
N PHE A 30 -5.07 9.05 -3.75
CA PHE A 30 -3.84 9.30 -3.02
C PHE A 30 -3.57 10.80 -3.00
N THR A 31 -3.37 11.36 -1.82
CA THR A 31 -2.88 12.75 -1.65
C THR A 31 -1.43 12.73 -1.15
N SER A 32 -1.16 11.91 -0.14
CA SER A 32 0.19 11.66 0.41
C SER A 32 0.44 10.18 0.70
N CYS A 33 -0.46 9.31 0.28
CA CYS A 33 -0.48 7.91 0.68
C CYS A 33 0.47 7.07 -0.16
N ILE A 34 0.73 5.86 0.34
CA ILE A 34 1.28 4.77 -0.45
C ILE A 34 0.36 3.56 -0.36
N GLY A 35 0.36 2.76 -1.41
CA GLY A 35 -0.30 1.47 -1.49
C GLY A 35 0.77 0.39 -1.42
N ILE A 36 0.58 -0.59 -0.53
CA ILE A 36 1.34 -1.84 -0.60
C ILE A 36 0.45 -2.86 -1.28
N VAL A 37 0.91 -3.40 -2.39
CA VAL A 37 0.20 -4.41 -3.16
C VAL A 37 1.03 -5.67 -3.30
N GLY A 38 0.37 -6.82 -3.45
CA GLY A 38 1.03 -8.09 -3.69
C GLY A 38 0.01 -9.17 -4.03
N ILE A 39 0.48 -10.37 -4.33
CA ILE A 39 -0.37 -11.52 -4.63
C ILE A 39 -0.50 -12.40 -3.40
N ARG A 40 -1.73 -12.81 -3.09
CA ARG A 40 -2.04 -13.84 -2.09
C ARG A 40 -3.15 -14.74 -2.62
N ASN A 41 -2.94 -16.05 -2.56
CA ASN A 41 -3.94 -17.04 -2.99
C ASN A 41 -4.49 -16.80 -4.42
N GLY A 42 -3.68 -16.26 -5.33
CA GLY A 42 -4.08 -15.97 -6.71
C GLY A 42 -4.83 -14.65 -6.90
N GLU A 43 -5.07 -13.89 -5.84
CA GLU A 43 -5.69 -12.56 -5.86
C GLU A 43 -4.67 -11.46 -5.57
N VAL A 44 -5.00 -10.23 -5.96
CA VAL A 44 -4.28 -9.05 -5.49
C VAL A 44 -4.79 -8.67 -4.13
N PHE A 45 -3.86 -8.50 -3.21
CA PHE A 45 -4.07 -7.80 -1.96
C PHE A 45 -3.55 -6.36 -2.09
N GLY A 46 -4.27 -5.41 -1.51
CA GLY A 46 -3.83 -4.01 -1.39
C GLY A 46 -4.16 -3.46 -0.01
N ILE A 47 -3.26 -2.65 0.56
CA ILE A 47 -3.48 -1.88 1.78
C ILE A 47 -3.08 -0.42 1.56
N HIS A 48 -3.93 0.51 1.98
CA HIS A 48 -3.78 1.94 1.76
C HIS A 48 -3.18 2.60 3.01
N LEU A 49 -1.93 3.02 2.92
CA LEU A 49 -1.15 3.52 4.04
C LEU A 49 -0.94 5.04 3.91
N PRO A 50 -1.58 5.87 4.75
CA PRO A 50 -1.42 7.32 4.71
C PRO A 50 -0.12 7.78 5.39
N LEU A 51 0.45 8.90 4.91
CA LEU A 51 1.63 9.53 5.53
C LEU A 51 1.30 10.17 6.89
N ALA A 52 0.06 10.60 7.06
CA ALA A 52 -0.48 11.12 8.31
C ALA A 52 -2.00 10.87 8.37
N VAL A 53 -2.52 10.57 9.56
CA VAL A 53 -3.97 10.62 9.85
C VAL A 53 -4.23 11.80 10.78
N ASP A 54 -3.86 11.66 12.05
CA ASP A 54 -3.81 12.75 13.03
C ASP A 54 -2.39 13.29 13.21
N ASP A 55 -1.42 12.36 13.28
CA ASP A 55 0.02 12.60 13.37
C ASP A 55 0.74 11.93 12.20
N PHE A 56 2.00 12.31 11.97
CA PHE A 56 2.85 11.63 11.00
C PHE A 56 3.08 10.17 11.35
N VAL A 57 3.05 9.32 10.32
CA VAL A 57 3.33 7.89 10.39
C VAL A 57 4.62 7.58 11.13
N THR A 58 4.57 6.54 11.95
CA THR A 58 5.67 6.00 12.76
C THR A 58 5.93 4.53 12.40
N ASN A 59 7.02 3.95 12.91
CA ASN A 59 7.28 2.53 12.71
C ASN A 59 6.17 1.63 13.30
N ALA A 60 5.47 2.08 14.34
CA ALA A 60 4.36 1.31 14.91
C ALA A 60 3.16 1.24 13.96
N ASP A 61 2.93 2.28 13.17
CA ASP A 61 1.90 2.30 12.13
C ASP A 61 2.27 1.39 10.96
N ILE A 62 3.57 1.34 10.62
CA ILE A 62 4.10 0.37 9.66
C ILE A 62 3.86 -1.05 10.16
N ASP A 63 4.23 -1.35 11.40
CA ASP A 63 4.03 -2.68 11.98
C ASP A 63 2.55 -3.09 11.96
N ALA A 64 1.63 -2.16 12.26
CA ALA A 64 0.19 -2.39 12.18
C ALA A 64 -0.27 -2.75 10.75
N ALA A 65 0.22 -2.05 9.72
CA ALA A 65 -0.08 -2.38 8.32
C ALA A 65 0.50 -3.74 7.90
N LEU A 66 1.72 -4.05 8.35
CA LEU A 66 2.44 -5.26 7.94
C LEU A 66 1.87 -6.55 8.50
N VAL A 67 1.13 -6.51 9.62
CA VAL A 67 0.33 -7.64 10.09
C VAL A 67 -0.58 -8.18 8.99
N HIS A 68 -1.13 -7.29 8.15
CA HIS A 68 -2.01 -7.67 7.04
C HIS A 68 -1.26 -8.09 5.79
N CYS A 69 0.05 -7.80 5.67
CA CYS A 69 0.87 -8.05 4.49
C CYS A 69 1.60 -9.41 4.51
N GLN A 70 1.37 -10.24 5.53
CA GLN A 70 2.04 -11.53 5.67
C GLN A 70 1.70 -12.48 4.50
N GLY A 71 2.72 -13.15 3.96
CA GLY A 71 2.56 -14.14 2.89
C GLY A 71 2.30 -13.55 1.50
N LEU A 72 2.50 -12.24 1.29
CA LEU A 72 2.46 -11.65 -0.04
C LEU A 72 3.64 -12.10 -0.89
N ALA A 73 3.35 -12.45 -2.14
CA ALA A 73 4.32 -12.60 -3.21
C ALA A 73 4.30 -11.36 -4.12
N GLN A 74 5.39 -11.10 -4.84
CA GLN A 74 5.50 -9.99 -5.80
C GLN A 74 5.11 -8.63 -5.20
N THR A 75 5.50 -8.39 -3.95
CA THR A 75 5.15 -7.17 -3.23
C THR A 75 5.71 -5.94 -3.93
N THR A 76 4.86 -4.93 -4.10
CA THR A 76 5.20 -3.64 -4.71
C THR A 76 4.65 -2.49 -3.89
N ILE A 77 5.44 -1.43 -3.70
CA ILE A 77 4.98 -0.15 -3.13
C ILE A 77 4.63 0.79 -4.29
N THR A 78 3.48 1.46 -4.25
CA THR A 78 3.02 2.45 -5.25
C THR A 78 2.41 3.68 -4.58
N GLY A 79 2.25 4.80 -5.30
CA GLY A 79 1.67 6.05 -4.79
C GLY A 79 2.68 7.19 -4.69
N VAL A 80 2.49 8.07 -3.70
CA VAL A 80 3.26 9.33 -3.55
C VAL A 80 4.55 9.08 -2.75
N ILE A 81 5.44 8.27 -3.32
CA ILE A 81 6.69 7.82 -2.70
C ILE A 81 7.63 9.01 -2.40
N GLY A 82 7.63 10.04 -3.24
CA GLY A 82 8.41 11.26 -3.04
C GLY A 82 8.06 11.99 -1.73
N ALA A 83 6.79 12.02 -1.35
CA ALA A 83 6.35 12.62 -0.08
C ALA A 83 6.89 11.86 1.14
N TRP A 84 6.97 10.53 1.05
CA TRP A 84 7.48 9.67 2.12
C TRP A 84 8.98 9.76 2.28
N THR A 85 9.71 9.69 1.17
CA THR A 85 11.18 9.76 1.17
C THR A 85 11.70 11.14 1.60
N SER A 86 10.94 12.21 1.37
CA SER A 86 11.27 13.56 1.84
C SER A 86 10.86 13.80 3.30
N SER A 87 9.64 13.43 3.68
CA SER A 87 9.08 13.81 4.98
C SER A 87 9.41 12.82 6.10
N ARG A 88 9.49 11.53 5.79
CA ARG A 88 9.69 10.43 6.76
C ARG A 88 10.68 9.38 6.24
N PRO A 89 11.91 9.76 5.82
CA PRO A 89 12.85 8.85 5.17
C PRO A 89 13.20 7.61 6.00
N THR A 90 13.31 7.73 7.32
CA THR A 90 13.65 6.61 8.21
C THR A 90 12.49 5.62 8.36
N VAL A 91 11.25 6.10 8.40
CA VAL A 91 10.05 5.26 8.47
C VAL A 91 9.81 4.56 7.13
N TYR A 92 10.02 5.27 6.01
CA TYR A 92 9.95 4.67 4.68
C TYR A 92 11.02 3.59 4.48
N ALA A 93 12.27 3.85 4.88
CA ALA A 93 13.34 2.85 4.84
C ALA A 93 13.03 1.62 5.71
N TYR A 94 12.42 1.84 6.89
CA TYR A 94 11.96 0.76 7.75
C TYR A 94 10.90 -0.12 7.06
N LEU A 95 9.89 0.49 6.43
CA LEU A 95 8.88 -0.22 5.66
C LEU A 95 9.49 -1.09 4.55
N VAL A 96 10.38 -0.50 3.72
CA VAL A 96 11.06 -1.21 2.63
C VAL A 96 11.85 -2.41 3.14
N ALA A 97 12.56 -2.25 4.27
CA ALA A 97 13.32 -3.32 4.88
C ALA A 97 12.43 -4.45 5.40
N GLN A 98 11.32 -4.13 6.08
CA GLN A 98 10.39 -5.13 6.61
C GLN A 98 9.64 -5.90 5.51
N LEU A 99 9.39 -5.28 4.37
CA LEU A 99 8.83 -5.93 3.18
C LEU A 99 9.83 -6.79 2.40
N GLY A 100 11.11 -6.84 2.82
CA GLY A 100 12.13 -7.66 2.20
C GLY A 100 12.64 -7.12 0.85
N ASN A 101 12.75 -5.79 0.72
CA ASN A 101 13.08 -5.09 -0.53
C ASN A 101 12.04 -5.34 -1.63
N PRO A 102 10.81 -4.83 -1.47
CA PRO A 102 9.76 -4.96 -2.47
C PRO A 102 10.15 -4.25 -3.77
N ALA A 103 9.44 -4.56 -4.85
CA ALA A 103 9.51 -3.71 -6.03
C ALA A 103 8.98 -2.31 -5.67
N ILE A 104 9.57 -1.28 -6.26
CA ILE A 104 9.12 0.10 -6.10
C ILE A 104 8.46 0.48 -7.42
N GLY A 105 7.17 0.78 -7.36
CA GLY A 105 6.41 1.34 -8.46
C GLY A 105 6.96 2.70 -8.86
N VAL A 106 6.46 3.25 -9.96
CA VAL A 106 6.83 4.62 -10.33
C VAL A 106 6.28 5.57 -9.28
N ASP A 107 7.08 6.57 -8.88
CA ASP A 107 6.60 7.63 -8.01
C ASP A 107 5.57 8.44 -8.80
N HIS A 108 4.35 8.48 -8.29
CA HIS A 108 3.26 9.17 -8.94
C HIS A 108 2.75 10.29 -8.04
N ASP A 109 2.26 11.35 -8.68
CA ASP A 109 1.56 12.45 -8.01
C ASP A 109 0.22 11.96 -7.40
N GLU A 110 -0.68 12.88 -7.09
CA GLU A 110 -2.02 12.52 -6.61
C GLU A 110 -2.82 11.75 -7.68
N GLY A 111 -3.56 10.72 -7.28
CA GLY A 111 -4.30 9.91 -8.24
C GLY A 111 -4.99 8.67 -7.66
N VAL A 112 -5.70 7.95 -8.52
CA VAL A 112 -6.34 6.66 -8.19
C VAL A 112 -5.51 5.54 -8.79
N TYR A 113 -4.84 4.79 -7.92
CA TYR A 113 -4.01 3.64 -8.31
C TYR A 113 -4.73 2.33 -8.01
N GLY A 114 -4.32 1.28 -8.71
CA GLY A 114 -4.83 -0.06 -8.47
C GLY A 114 -3.84 -1.13 -8.89
N ALA A 115 -4.30 -2.36 -8.78
CA ALA A 115 -3.55 -3.50 -9.26
C ALA A 115 -4.48 -4.68 -9.57
N ARG A 116 -4.05 -5.55 -10.47
CA ARG A 116 -4.75 -6.80 -10.80
C ARG A 116 -3.76 -7.93 -11.02
N VAL A 117 -4.26 -9.17 -10.92
CA VAL A 117 -3.49 -10.34 -11.34
C VAL A 117 -3.75 -10.58 -12.83
N ASN A 118 -2.68 -10.64 -13.63
CA ASN A 118 -2.73 -11.04 -15.03
C ASN A 118 -1.79 -12.22 -15.26
N ASN A 119 -2.33 -13.40 -15.56
CA ASN A 119 -1.57 -14.65 -15.74
C ASN A 119 -0.59 -14.93 -14.59
N GLY A 120 -1.03 -14.73 -13.35
CA GLY A 120 -0.22 -14.95 -12.14
C GLY A 120 0.80 -13.86 -11.84
N ASN A 121 0.83 -12.77 -12.61
CA ASN A 121 1.71 -11.63 -12.37
C ASN A 121 0.93 -10.43 -11.88
N LEU A 122 1.52 -9.70 -10.94
CA LEU A 122 1.00 -8.44 -10.45
C LEU A 122 1.17 -7.38 -11.54
N VAL A 123 0.08 -6.72 -11.90
CA VAL A 123 0.08 -5.61 -12.86
C VAL A 123 -0.52 -4.39 -12.17
N LEU A 124 0.28 -3.34 -12.03
CA LEU A 124 -0.18 -2.04 -11.52
C LEU A 124 -1.06 -1.35 -12.55
N SER A 125 -2.11 -0.68 -12.09
CA SER A 125 -2.92 0.24 -12.87
C SER A 125 -2.74 1.67 -12.33
N TYR A 126 -2.58 2.60 -13.26
CA TYR A 126 -2.37 4.01 -13.03
C TYR A 126 -3.55 4.80 -13.64
N PRO A 127 -3.82 6.02 -13.17
CA PRO A 127 -4.87 6.88 -13.73
C PRO A 127 -4.69 7.16 -15.23
#